data_AF-A0A2S8Q9C1-F1
#
_entry.id   AF-A0A2S8Q9C1-F1
#
_cell.length_a   1.000
_cell.length_b   1.000
_cell.length_c   1.000
_cell.angle_alpha   90.00
_cell.angle_beta   90.00
_cell.angle_gamma   90.00
#
_symmetry.space_group_name_H-M   'P 1'
#
loop_
_entity.id
_entity.type
_entity.pdbx_description
1 polymer ?
#
loop_
_entity_poly.entity_id
_entity_poly.type
_entity_poly.pdbx_seq_one_letter_code
_entity_poly.pdbx_strand_id
1 'polypeptide(L)'
;MSNKNDFKAFSISPDANIVSQEEYEESQELNMGILPNVISIDLLNKVLRQSSTISSVVANFIYTQCGDDVLDDGDIDKLTAQLNTALEKKALIEIPSASLTQKGVIQLTDVLGDSDILAVTQKLAQKIVNSLGENINSRVPNIRQVNGKELSENIDLDAVDIGVYTKEEVDNQVNAKGNRNTASKAVNGWWKCGDTGVIYQWGRTKVIDAGRIERIQLPISFSNTHYAVNINSIQSKMGFMGASVGYVNVIDNSSFDLLNSWVNAKWDSPFFWIAIGY
;
A
#
# COMPACT_ATOMS: atom_id res chain seq x y z
N MET A 1 17.69 -68.63 19.14
CA MET A 1 18.88 -69.44 18.80
C MET A 1 19.98 -68.46 18.42
N SER A 2 21.23 -68.73 18.82
CA SER A 2 22.36 -67.89 18.39
C SER A 2 22.70 -68.27 16.96
N ASN A 3 22.76 -67.30 16.06
CA ASN A 3 23.24 -67.53 14.70
C ASN A 3 24.74 -67.87 14.72
N LYS A 4 25.27 -68.38 13.61
CA LYS A 4 26.61 -68.92 13.45
C LYS A 4 27.36 -68.25 12.30
N ASN A 5 28.65 -67.98 12.49
CA ASN A 5 29.59 -67.56 11.43
C ASN A 5 30.70 -68.61 11.31
N ASP A 6 30.83 -69.24 10.14
CA ASP A 6 31.77 -70.33 9.89
C ASP A 6 33.14 -69.89 9.37
N PHE A 7 33.27 -68.66 8.85
CA PHE A 7 34.55 -68.14 8.36
C PHE A 7 35.43 -67.68 9.52
N LYS A 8 36.47 -68.45 9.85
CA LYS A 8 37.39 -68.20 10.97
C LYS A 8 38.76 -67.70 10.50
N ALA A 9 39.32 -66.77 11.26
CA ALA A 9 40.71 -66.37 11.08
C ALA A 9 41.65 -67.53 11.49
N PHE A 10 42.58 -67.88 10.62
CA PHE A 10 43.56 -68.96 10.83
C PHE A 10 44.82 -68.42 11.50
N SER A 11 45.44 -69.21 12.40
CA SER A 11 46.75 -68.92 13.00
C SER A 11 46.87 -67.56 13.71
N ILE A 12 45.84 -67.19 14.50
CA ILE A 12 45.78 -65.92 15.24
C ILE A 12 46.38 -65.97 16.65
N SER A 13 46.90 -67.13 17.08
CA SER A 13 47.55 -67.27 18.39
C SER A 13 48.80 -66.38 18.47
N PRO A 14 49.12 -65.78 19.64
CA PRO A 14 50.40 -65.09 19.85
C PRO A 14 51.61 -65.98 19.54
N ASP A 15 51.49 -67.29 19.80
CA ASP A 15 52.54 -68.29 19.57
C ASP A 15 52.39 -69.03 18.23
N ALA A 16 51.69 -68.42 17.27
CA ALA A 16 51.51 -68.98 15.94
C ALA A 16 52.87 -69.18 15.22
N ASN A 17 53.03 -70.31 14.55
CA ASN A 17 54.20 -70.56 13.69
C ASN A 17 54.06 -69.76 12.38
N ILE A 18 54.48 -68.50 12.41
CA ILE A 18 54.40 -67.55 11.30
C ILE A 18 55.65 -66.67 11.25
N VAL A 19 56.02 -66.22 10.06
CA VAL A 19 57.04 -65.17 9.91
C VAL A 19 56.54 -63.84 10.46
N SER A 20 57.47 -62.97 10.88
CA SER A 20 57.16 -61.61 11.31
C SER A 20 56.55 -60.78 10.17
N GLN A 21 56.04 -59.58 10.45
CA GLN A 21 55.53 -58.71 9.38
C GLN A 21 56.67 -58.16 8.53
N GLU A 22 57.77 -57.77 9.16
CA GLU A 22 58.97 -57.24 8.51
C GLU A 22 59.59 -58.27 7.57
N GLU A 23 59.85 -59.50 8.03
CA GLU A 23 60.40 -60.57 7.19
C GLU A 23 59.50 -60.94 6.01
N TYR A 24 58.17 -60.83 6.18
CA TYR A 24 57.22 -61.09 5.09
C TYR A 24 57.23 -60.01 4.02
N GLU A 25 57.39 -58.75 4.42
CA GLU A 25 57.47 -57.60 3.50
C GLU A 25 58.78 -57.58 2.71
N GLU A 26 59.86 -58.13 3.28
CA GLU A 26 61.17 -58.28 2.63
C GLU A 26 61.31 -59.55 1.78
N SER A 27 60.41 -60.53 1.97
CA SER A 27 60.43 -61.80 1.24
C SER A 27 60.20 -61.61 -0.27
N GLN A 28 61.04 -62.26 -1.06
CA GLN A 28 60.90 -62.28 -2.52
C GLN A 28 59.62 -63.00 -2.98
N GLU A 29 59.17 -63.97 -2.20
CA GLU A 29 57.96 -64.76 -2.40
C GLU A 29 56.68 -63.92 -2.25
N LEU A 30 56.71 -62.75 -1.61
CA LEU A 30 55.58 -61.81 -1.59
C LEU A 30 55.20 -61.36 -3.00
N ASN A 31 56.20 -61.15 -3.86
CA ASN A 31 56.00 -60.70 -5.24
C ASN A 31 55.98 -61.84 -6.25
N MET A 32 56.80 -62.88 -6.03
CA MET A 32 56.97 -64.00 -6.97
C MET A 32 56.14 -65.24 -6.65
N GLY A 33 55.48 -65.27 -5.48
CA GLY A 33 54.80 -66.45 -4.96
C GLY A 33 55.76 -67.47 -4.33
N ILE A 34 55.19 -68.49 -3.68
CA ILE A 34 55.96 -69.58 -3.04
C ILE A 34 56.66 -70.42 -4.12
N LEU A 35 57.99 -70.52 -4.02
CA LEU A 35 58.81 -71.25 -4.99
C LEU A 35 58.54 -72.77 -4.95
N PRO A 36 58.66 -73.49 -6.09
CA PRO A 36 58.54 -74.95 -6.11
C PRO A 36 59.60 -75.64 -5.25
N ASN A 37 59.22 -76.72 -4.56
CA ASN A 37 60.10 -77.65 -3.82
C ASN A 37 60.72 -77.15 -2.50
N VAL A 38 60.47 -75.90 -2.07
CA VAL A 38 60.80 -75.40 -0.73
C VAL A 38 59.60 -74.64 -0.17
N ILE A 39 58.89 -75.23 0.80
CA ILE A 39 57.75 -74.58 1.45
C ILE A 39 58.15 -74.21 2.87
N SER A 40 58.37 -72.92 3.11
CA SER A 40 58.42 -72.36 4.46
C SER A 40 57.00 -72.37 5.04
N ILE A 41 56.77 -73.21 6.04
CA ILE A 41 55.44 -73.43 6.64
C ILE A 41 54.97 -72.18 7.38
N ASP A 42 55.89 -71.48 8.03
CA ASP A 42 55.71 -70.20 8.70
C ASP A 42 55.33 -69.07 7.71
N LEU A 43 55.93 -69.04 6.52
CA LEU A 43 55.52 -68.14 5.43
C LEU A 43 54.14 -68.51 4.88
N LEU A 44 53.88 -69.79 4.62
CA LEU A 44 52.56 -70.26 4.18
C LEU A 44 51.47 -69.90 5.19
N ASN A 45 51.73 -70.13 6.49
CA ASN A 45 50.81 -69.77 7.57
C ASN A 45 50.57 -68.26 7.61
N LYS A 46 51.57 -67.43 7.30
CA LYS A 46 51.42 -65.96 7.22
C LYS A 46 50.44 -65.56 6.11
N VAL A 47 50.59 -66.12 4.90
CA VAL A 47 49.70 -65.87 3.76
C VAL A 47 48.27 -66.31 4.09
N LEU A 48 48.10 -67.53 4.60
CA LEU A 48 46.80 -68.07 4.98
C LEU A 48 46.15 -67.25 6.10
N ARG A 49 46.93 -66.79 7.08
CA ARG A 49 46.46 -65.91 8.16
C ARG A 49 45.94 -64.58 7.60
N GLN A 50 46.70 -63.88 6.75
CA GLN A 50 46.25 -62.60 6.20
C GLN A 50 44.93 -62.76 5.41
N SER A 51 44.85 -63.78 4.55
CA SER A 51 43.64 -64.05 3.75
C SER A 51 42.41 -64.43 4.61
N SER A 52 42.59 -65.38 5.53
CA SER A 52 41.50 -65.84 6.40
C SER A 52 41.05 -64.78 7.41
N THR A 53 41.95 -63.90 7.86
CA THR A 53 41.62 -62.80 8.76
C THR A 53 40.69 -61.82 8.06
N ILE A 54 41.00 -61.38 6.83
CA ILE A 54 40.11 -60.51 6.05
C ILE A 54 38.78 -61.20 5.77
N SER A 55 38.80 -62.47 5.39
CA SER A 55 37.57 -63.26 5.14
C SER A 55 36.67 -63.32 6.38
N SER A 56 37.26 -63.58 7.55
CA SER A 56 36.53 -63.63 8.82
C SER A 56 35.99 -62.26 9.24
N VAL A 57 36.72 -61.17 8.99
CA VAL A 57 36.24 -59.79 9.22
C VAL A 57 35.03 -59.48 8.36
N VAL A 58 35.08 -59.79 7.06
CA VAL A 58 33.95 -59.59 6.14
C VAL A 58 32.76 -60.44 6.54
N ALA A 59 32.96 -61.73 6.82
CA ALA A 59 31.88 -62.62 7.27
C ALA A 59 31.28 -62.16 8.61
N ASN A 60 32.10 -61.64 9.53
CA ASN A 60 31.61 -61.11 10.80
C ASN A 60 30.83 -59.80 10.62
N PHE A 61 31.22 -58.96 9.66
CA PHE A 61 30.43 -57.80 9.26
C PHE A 61 29.05 -58.25 8.73
N ILE A 62 29.02 -59.21 7.80
CA ILE A 62 27.78 -59.78 7.26
C ILE A 62 26.90 -60.32 8.40
N TYR A 63 27.46 -61.17 9.24
CA TYR A 63 26.81 -61.78 10.40
C TYR A 63 26.18 -60.71 11.32
N THR A 64 26.94 -59.67 11.65
CA THR A 64 26.50 -58.61 12.56
C THR A 64 25.38 -57.76 11.98
N GLN A 65 25.47 -57.39 10.69
CA GLN A 65 24.46 -56.54 10.05
C GLN A 65 23.20 -57.33 9.66
N CYS A 66 23.34 -58.57 9.20
CA CYS A 66 22.21 -59.37 8.73
C CYS A 66 21.44 -59.99 9.90
N GLY A 67 22.15 -60.48 10.92
CA GLY A 67 21.55 -61.28 11.98
C GLY A 67 21.09 -62.65 11.49
N ASP A 68 21.80 -63.24 10.54
CA ASP A 68 21.58 -64.58 9.97
C ASP A 68 22.88 -65.40 10.01
N ASP A 69 22.79 -66.71 9.79
CA ASP A 69 23.95 -67.60 9.67
C ASP A 69 24.79 -67.26 8.42
N VAL A 70 26.11 -67.22 8.59
CA VAL A 70 27.09 -67.08 7.52
C VAL A 70 27.90 -68.37 7.43
N LEU A 71 27.51 -69.26 6.53
CA LEU A 71 28.01 -70.64 6.43
C LEU A 71 29.10 -70.77 5.37
N ASP A 72 30.08 -71.64 5.62
CA ASP A 72 31.10 -72.05 4.66
C ASP A 72 30.66 -73.36 3.97
N ASP A 73 29.61 -73.26 3.16
CA ASP A 73 28.97 -74.39 2.45
C ASP A 73 29.12 -74.31 0.92
N GLY A 74 29.84 -73.30 0.43
CA GLY A 74 30.06 -73.05 -0.99
C GLY A 74 28.91 -72.32 -1.70
N ASP A 75 27.87 -71.86 -1.00
CA ASP A 75 26.77 -71.08 -1.58
C ASP A 75 27.18 -69.59 -1.76
N ILE A 76 27.86 -69.32 -2.87
CA ILE A 76 28.37 -67.98 -3.22
C ILE A 76 27.22 -66.99 -3.44
N ASP A 77 26.10 -67.42 -4.03
CA ASP A 77 24.95 -66.56 -4.32
C ASP A 77 24.31 -66.06 -3.03
N LYS A 78 24.12 -66.96 -2.06
CA LYS A 78 23.63 -66.60 -0.73
C LYS A 78 24.59 -65.65 -0.01
N LEU A 79 25.89 -65.96 0.02
CA LEU A 79 26.88 -65.10 0.67
C LEU A 79 26.92 -63.70 0.04
N THR A 80 26.76 -63.62 -1.29
CA THR A 80 26.70 -62.35 -2.03
C THR A 80 25.45 -61.56 -1.66
N ALA A 81 24.28 -62.22 -1.62
CA ALA A 81 23.03 -61.58 -1.21
C ALA A 81 23.09 -61.06 0.24
N GLN A 82 23.72 -61.83 1.13
CA GLN A 82 23.95 -61.42 2.52
C GLN A 82 24.91 -60.23 2.61
N LEU A 83 26.00 -60.20 1.83
CA LEU A 83 26.90 -59.05 1.79
C LEU A 83 26.20 -57.78 1.30
N ASN A 84 25.41 -57.86 0.22
CA ASN A 84 24.64 -56.72 -0.27
C ASN A 84 23.65 -56.21 0.79
N THR A 85 22.93 -57.13 1.45
CA THR A 85 22.00 -56.79 2.53
C THR A 85 22.72 -56.10 3.71
N ALA A 86 23.90 -56.60 4.09
CA ALA A 86 24.71 -56.02 5.15
C ALA A 86 25.13 -54.58 4.83
N LEU A 87 25.54 -54.33 3.58
CA LEU A 87 25.90 -53.00 3.10
C LEU A 87 24.71 -52.05 3.07
N GLU A 88 23.55 -52.48 2.56
CA GLU A 88 22.31 -51.69 2.53
C GLU A 88 21.85 -51.29 3.94
N LYS A 89 21.82 -52.26 4.88
CA LYS A 89 21.47 -52.00 6.28
C LYS A 89 22.43 -50.99 6.93
N LYS A 90 23.73 -51.14 6.70
CA LYS A 90 24.76 -50.23 7.24
C LYS A 90 24.62 -48.82 6.68
N ALA A 91 24.36 -48.67 5.38
CA ALA A 91 24.17 -47.38 4.71
C ALA A 91 22.92 -46.63 5.22
N LEU A 92 21.81 -47.35 5.48
CA LEU A 92 20.57 -46.75 5.97
C LEU A 92 20.65 -46.24 7.42
N ILE A 93 21.45 -46.89 8.27
CA ILE A 93 21.61 -46.48 9.68
C ILE A 93 22.46 -45.19 9.80
N GLU A 94 23.44 -45.00 8.92
CA GLU A 94 24.38 -43.87 9.02
C GLU A 94 23.91 -42.60 8.30
N ILE A 95 22.95 -42.71 7.36
CA ILE A 95 22.42 -41.56 6.63
C ILE A 95 20.95 -41.32 7.05
N PRO A 96 20.72 -40.54 8.12
CA PRO A 96 19.37 -40.23 8.57
C PRO A 96 18.60 -39.41 7.51
N SER A 97 17.27 -39.43 7.59
CA SER A 97 16.45 -38.42 6.91
C SER A 97 16.75 -37.05 7.52
N ALA A 98 16.78 -36.00 6.71
CA ALA A 98 16.98 -34.66 7.27
C ALA A 98 15.77 -34.25 8.12
N SER A 99 16.04 -33.46 9.14
CA SER A 99 15.05 -32.77 9.96
C SER A 99 15.48 -31.33 10.18
N LEU A 100 14.67 -30.55 10.88
CA LEU A 100 15.02 -29.17 11.24
C LEU A 100 16.28 -29.07 12.13
N THR A 101 16.70 -30.18 12.76
CA THR A 101 17.84 -30.22 13.69
C THR A 101 18.91 -31.24 13.30
N GLN A 102 18.64 -32.12 12.34
CA GLN A 102 19.55 -33.18 11.89
C GLN A 102 19.78 -33.09 10.38
N LYS A 103 21.04 -33.00 9.96
CA LYS A 103 21.39 -33.10 8.53
C LYS A 103 21.12 -34.52 8.03
N GLY A 104 20.59 -34.66 6.82
CA GLY A 104 20.25 -35.96 6.23
C GLY A 104 19.86 -35.87 4.76
N VAL A 105 19.31 -36.95 4.21
CA VAL A 105 18.75 -36.99 2.85
C VAL A 105 17.31 -36.49 2.85
N ILE A 106 16.89 -35.82 1.76
CA ILE A 106 15.54 -35.27 1.57
C ILE A 106 15.01 -35.65 0.18
N GLN A 107 13.70 -35.84 0.07
CA GLN A 107 13.04 -36.02 -1.22
C GLN A 107 12.70 -34.66 -1.82
N LEU A 108 12.90 -34.51 -3.13
CA LEU A 108 12.55 -33.29 -3.87
C LEU A 108 11.08 -33.29 -4.30
N THR A 109 10.47 -32.10 -4.36
CA THR A 109 9.09 -31.90 -4.84
C THR A 109 9.00 -30.80 -5.90
N ASP A 110 8.12 -31.03 -6.89
CA ASP A 110 7.69 -30.06 -7.91
C ASP A 110 6.24 -29.58 -7.69
N VAL A 111 5.63 -29.98 -6.58
CA VAL A 111 4.32 -29.50 -6.12
C VAL A 111 4.43 -28.68 -4.84
N LEU A 112 3.55 -27.68 -4.71
CA LEU A 112 3.39 -26.88 -3.50
C LEU A 112 2.61 -27.65 -2.43
N GLY A 113 2.96 -27.48 -1.16
CA GLY A 113 2.26 -28.04 -0.01
C GLY A 113 2.98 -27.73 1.31
N ASP A 114 2.43 -28.21 2.42
CA ASP A 114 2.96 -28.02 3.79
C ASP A 114 3.73 -29.26 4.26
N SER A 115 4.73 -29.69 3.47
CA SER A 115 5.54 -30.86 3.85
C SER A 115 6.79 -30.45 4.61
N ASP A 116 7.02 -31.08 5.76
CA ASP A 116 8.26 -30.95 6.54
C ASP A 116 9.38 -31.89 6.08
N ILE A 117 9.09 -32.79 5.13
CA ILE A 117 10.02 -33.85 4.66
C ILE A 117 10.42 -33.71 3.18
N LEU A 118 9.80 -32.77 2.46
CA LEU A 118 10.08 -32.51 1.05
C LEU A 118 10.78 -31.16 0.87
N ALA A 119 11.77 -31.12 0.00
CA ALA A 119 12.40 -29.88 -0.43
C ALA A 119 11.95 -29.44 -1.82
N VAL A 120 11.70 -28.15 -1.95
CA VAL A 120 11.31 -27.52 -3.21
C VAL A 120 12.42 -27.62 -4.25
N THR A 121 12.08 -28.03 -5.47
CA THR A 121 13.01 -27.99 -6.61
C THR A 121 13.28 -26.56 -7.07
N GLN A 122 14.49 -26.31 -7.61
CA GLN A 122 14.85 -25.02 -8.20
C GLN A 122 13.86 -24.58 -9.28
N LYS A 123 13.35 -25.53 -10.09
CA LYS A 123 12.35 -25.26 -11.13
C LYS A 123 11.02 -24.77 -10.55
N LEU A 124 10.54 -25.39 -9.47
CA LEU A 124 9.33 -24.93 -8.78
C LEU A 124 9.55 -23.55 -8.14
N ALA A 125 10.69 -23.33 -7.49
CA ALA A 125 11.05 -22.02 -6.93
C ALA A 125 11.04 -20.91 -8.01
N GLN A 126 11.64 -21.16 -9.18
CA GLN A 126 11.62 -20.21 -10.29
C GLN A 126 10.19 -19.91 -10.77
N LYS A 127 9.33 -20.93 -10.86
CA LYS A 127 7.92 -20.75 -11.26
C LYS A 127 7.17 -19.87 -10.26
N ILE A 128 7.38 -20.08 -8.95
CA ILE A 128 6.77 -19.27 -7.88
C ILE A 128 7.24 -17.82 -7.99
N VAL A 129 8.56 -17.60 -8.12
CA VAL A 129 9.15 -16.25 -8.23
C VAL A 129 8.62 -15.51 -9.46
N ASN A 130 8.57 -16.18 -10.62
CA ASN A 130 8.04 -15.57 -11.84
C ASN A 130 6.56 -15.21 -11.69
N SER A 131 5.74 -16.13 -11.14
CA SER A 131 4.31 -15.88 -10.93
C SER A 131 4.06 -14.74 -9.95
N LEU A 132 4.88 -14.61 -8.90
CA LEU A 132 4.82 -13.49 -7.98
C LEU A 132 5.18 -12.17 -8.68
N GLY A 133 6.25 -12.16 -9.47
CA GLY A 133 6.65 -11.00 -10.27
C GLY A 133 5.56 -10.53 -11.23
N GLU A 134 4.92 -11.46 -11.94
CA GLU A 134 3.77 -11.17 -12.82
C GLU A 134 2.59 -10.59 -12.04
N ASN A 135 2.24 -11.18 -10.88
CA ASN A 135 1.15 -10.68 -10.05
C ASN A 135 1.41 -9.25 -9.55
N ILE A 136 2.61 -8.99 -9.03
CA ILE A 136 3.01 -7.66 -8.55
C ILE A 136 2.93 -6.63 -9.69
N ASN A 137 3.56 -6.94 -10.83
CA ASN A 137 3.58 -6.05 -11.99
C ASN A 137 2.17 -5.79 -12.56
N SER A 138 1.23 -6.73 -12.42
CA SER A 138 -0.15 -6.53 -12.86
C SER A 138 -0.97 -5.62 -11.93
N ARG A 139 -0.68 -5.61 -10.61
CA ARG A 139 -1.46 -4.89 -9.60
C ARG A 139 -0.97 -3.47 -9.35
N VAL A 140 0.35 -3.28 -9.35
CA VAL A 140 0.99 -1.96 -9.23
C VAL A 140 2.06 -1.86 -10.32
N PRO A 141 1.66 -1.68 -11.59
CA PRO A 141 2.62 -1.46 -12.65
C PRO A 141 3.44 -0.19 -12.37
N ASN A 142 4.73 -0.19 -12.71
CA ASN A 142 5.58 1.01 -12.59
C ASN A 142 5.08 2.19 -13.43
N ILE A 143 4.23 1.94 -14.44
CA ILE A 143 3.60 2.95 -15.29
C ILE A 143 2.26 3.46 -14.73
N ARG A 144 1.85 3.04 -13.53
CA ARG A 144 0.60 3.52 -12.94
C ARG A 144 0.75 4.98 -12.56
N GLN A 145 -0.21 5.78 -12.98
CA GLN A 145 -0.22 7.22 -12.74
C GLN A 145 -1.43 7.65 -11.89
N VAL A 146 -1.27 8.72 -11.13
CA VAL A 146 -2.35 9.51 -10.53
C VAL A 146 -2.36 10.86 -11.23
N ASN A 147 -3.44 11.16 -11.96
CA ASN A 147 -3.58 12.38 -12.76
C ASN A 147 -2.36 12.67 -13.68
N GLY A 148 -1.83 11.62 -14.32
CA GLY A 148 -0.68 11.72 -15.24
C GLY A 148 0.71 11.70 -14.58
N LYS A 149 0.79 11.66 -13.24
CA LYS A 149 2.05 11.58 -12.49
C LYS A 149 2.35 10.13 -12.09
N GLU A 150 3.56 9.65 -12.38
CA GLU A 150 4.01 8.28 -12.02
C GLU A 150 4.15 8.11 -10.51
N LEU A 151 3.84 6.92 -9.99
CA LEU A 151 3.93 6.58 -8.56
C LEU A 151 5.37 6.26 -8.08
N SER A 152 6.35 7.12 -8.41
CA SER A 152 7.75 6.95 -8.03
C SER A 152 8.15 7.65 -6.72
N GLU A 153 7.35 8.61 -6.28
CA GLU A 153 7.54 9.41 -5.07
C GLU A 153 6.19 9.92 -4.54
N ASN A 154 6.21 10.81 -3.52
CA ASN A 154 4.99 11.45 -3.04
C ASN A 154 4.33 12.25 -4.16
N ILE A 155 3.01 12.11 -4.31
CA ILE A 155 2.24 12.84 -5.31
C ILE A 155 1.57 14.05 -4.67
N ASP A 156 2.13 15.22 -4.93
CA ASP A 156 1.47 16.49 -4.64
C ASP A 156 0.46 16.78 -5.76
N LEU A 157 -0.81 16.95 -5.39
CA LEU A 157 -1.88 17.33 -6.31
C LEU A 157 -2.23 18.80 -6.08
N ASP A 158 -2.17 19.59 -7.14
CA ASP A 158 -2.62 20.97 -7.13
C ASP A 158 -4.03 21.09 -7.76
N ALA A 159 -4.51 22.33 -7.88
CA ALA A 159 -5.82 22.60 -8.46
C ALA A 159 -5.92 22.19 -9.94
N VAL A 160 -4.82 22.30 -10.71
CA VAL A 160 -4.83 21.92 -12.13
C VAL A 160 -4.90 20.41 -12.28
N ASP A 161 -4.27 19.65 -11.39
CA ASP A 161 -4.30 18.19 -11.41
C ASP A 161 -5.72 17.62 -11.22
N ILE A 162 -6.60 18.29 -10.48
CA ILE A 162 -7.98 17.81 -10.18
C ILE A 162 -9.09 18.62 -10.89
N GLY A 163 -8.72 19.56 -11.77
CA GLY A 163 -9.68 20.34 -12.57
C GLY A 163 -10.55 21.30 -11.77
N VAL A 164 -10.00 21.87 -10.69
CA VAL A 164 -10.69 22.87 -9.86
C VAL A 164 -9.98 24.22 -9.95
N TYR A 165 -10.66 25.28 -9.51
CA TYR A 165 -10.06 26.61 -9.43
C TYR A 165 -8.99 26.66 -8.32
N THR A 166 -7.91 27.36 -8.61
CA THR A 166 -6.95 27.79 -7.61
C THR A 166 -7.61 28.76 -6.62
N LYS A 167 -7.02 28.88 -5.43
CA LYS A 167 -7.46 29.88 -4.44
C LYS A 167 -7.46 31.29 -5.03
N GLU A 168 -6.44 31.64 -5.81
CA GLU A 168 -6.32 32.95 -6.45
C GLU A 168 -7.46 33.21 -7.44
N GLU A 169 -7.82 32.24 -8.29
CA GLU A 169 -8.94 32.39 -9.21
C GLU A 169 -10.28 32.56 -8.48
N VAL A 170 -10.49 31.83 -7.38
CA VAL A 170 -11.69 32.00 -6.54
C VAL A 170 -11.71 33.40 -5.92
N ASP A 171 -10.59 33.84 -5.34
CA ASP A 171 -10.46 35.16 -4.73
C ASP A 171 -10.74 36.26 -5.77
N ASN A 172 -10.21 36.11 -6.99
CA ASN A 172 -10.47 37.03 -8.11
C ASN A 172 -11.95 37.09 -8.49
N GLN A 173 -12.63 35.94 -8.61
CA GLN A 173 -14.06 35.90 -8.93
C GLN A 173 -14.94 36.49 -7.81
N VAL A 174 -14.59 36.23 -6.55
CA VAL A 174 -15.33 36.76 -5.39
C VAL A 174 -15.14 38.27 -5.29
N ASN A 175 -13.91 38.76 -5.47
CA ASN A 175 -13.60 40.19 -5.43
C ASN A 175 -14.12 40.94 -6.66
N ALA A 176 -14.35 40.26 -7.78
CA ALA A 176 -15.02 40.82 -8.94
C ALA A 176 -16.53 41.02 -8.75
N LYS A 177 -17.15 40.40 -7.72
CA LYS A 177 -18.54 40.73 -7.36
C LYS A 177 -18.54 42.13 -6.76
N GLY A 178 -19.25 43.03 -7.42
CA GLY A 178 -19.32 44.45 -7.13
C GLY A 178 -19.47 44.86 -5.66
N ASN A 179 -19.23 46.13 -5.39
CA ASN A 179 -19.34 46.74 -4.09
C ASN A 179 -20.73 46.49 -3.49
N ARG A 180 -20.79 46.13 -2.20
CA ARG A 180 -22.05 45.84 -1.51
C ARG A 180 -22.96 47.07 -1.48
N ASN A 181 -24.22 46.88 -1.87
CA ASN A 181 -25.26 47.89 -1.69
C ASN A 181 -25.50 48.15 -0.19
N THR A 182 -25.78 49.40 0.17
CA THR A 182 -26.04 49.83 1.55
C THR A 182 -27.42 50.48 1.66
N ALA A 183 -28.06 50.41 2.83
CA ALA A 183 -29.39 50.97 3.00
C ALA A 183 -29.74 51.29 4.46
N SER A 184 -30.61 52.28 4.65
CA SER A 184 -31.35 52.55 5.89
C SER A 184 -32.84 52.35 5.65
N LYS A 185 -33.46 51.38 6.34
CA LYS A 185 -34.89 51.02 6.19
C LYS A 185 -35.83 51.84 7.08
N ALA A 186 -35.45 53.07 7.41
CA ALA A 186 -36.27 53.98 8.20
C ALA A 186 -37.50 54.49 7.40
N VAL A 187 -38.46 55.11 8.11
CA VAL A 187 -39.64 55.76 7.50
C VAL A 187 -39.21 56.79 6.45
N ASN A 188 -38.18 57.57 6.77
CA ASN A 188 -37.42 58.36 5.81
C ASN A 188 -36.06 57.68 5.66
N GLY A 189 -35.94 56.85 4.63
CA GLY A 189 -34.84 55.91 4.45
C GLY A 189 -34.13 56.11 3.12
N TRP A 190 -33.13 55.26 2.87
CA TRP A 190 -32.36 55.29 1.64
C TRP A 190 -31.78 53.92 1.30
N TRP A 191 -31.44 53.74 0.03
CA TRP A 191 -30.62 52.65 -0.50
C TRP A 191 -29.60 53.25 -1.47
N LYS A 192 -28.35 52.77 -1.41
CA LYS A 192 -27.26 53.18 -2.28
C LYS A 192 -26.65 51.96 -2.97
N CYS A 193 -26.54 52.05 -4.28
CA CYS A 193 -25.81 51.08 -5.08
C CYS A 193 -24.31 51.21 -4.77
N GLY A 194 -23.67 50.11 -4.39
CA GLY A 194 -22.22 50.10 -4.14
C GLY A 194 -21.40 50.30 -5.41
N ASP A 195 -21.90 49.80 -6.54
CA ASP A 195 -21.19 49.82 -7.82
C ASP A 195 -21.30 51.16 -8.55
N THR A 196 -22.52 51.68 -8.65
CA THR A 196 -22.80 52.87 -9.47
C THR A 196 -22.88 54.15 -8.65
N GLY A 197 -22.97 54.05 -7.32
CA GLY A 197 -23.22 55.19 -6.44
C GLY A 197 -24.64 55.74 -6.49
N VAL A 198 -25.54 55.21 -7.32
CA VAL A 198 -26.94 55.65 -7.40
C VAL A 198 -27.63 55.46 -6.06
N ILE A 199 -28.29 56.51 -5.60
CA ILE A 199 -29.02 56.57 -4.33
C ILE A 199 -30.50 56.75 -4.62
N TYR A 200 -31.31 55.92 -3.98
CA TYR A 200 -32.75 56.10 -3.83
C TYR A 200 -33.01 56.50 -2.39
N GLN A 201 -33.64 57.65 -2.16
CA GLN A 201 -34.11 58.07 -0.84
C GLN A 201 -35.61 58.19 -0.86
N TRP A 202 -36.28 57.85 0.23
CA TRP A 202 -37.72 57.98 0.36
C TRP A 202 -38.09 58.59 1.70
N GLY A 203 -39.30 59.10 1.78
CA GLY A 203 -39.84 59.53 3.05
C GLY A 203 -41.29 59.97 2.98
N ARG A 204 -41.80 60.35 4.14
CA ARG A 204 -43.11 60.96 4.32
C ARG A 204 -42.96 62.26 5.08
N THR A 205 -43.66 63.29 4.62
CA THR A 205 -43.75 64.55 5.35
C THR A 205 -44.77 64.43 6.49
N LYS A 206 -44.71 65.37 7.43
CA LYS A 206 -45.88 65.69 8.26
C LYS A 206 -46.98 66.32 7.38
N VAL A 207 -48.15 66.56 7.94
CA VAL A 207 -49.21 67.32 7.25
C VAL A 207 -48.66 68.71 6.91
N ILE A 208 -48.79 69.12 5.65
CA ILE A 208 -48.39 70.43 5.16
C ILE A 208 -49.66 71.21 4.85
N ASP A 209 -49.83 72.37 5.47
CA ASP A 209 -51.01 73.20 5.24
C ASP A 209 -51.06 73.71 3.80
N ALA A 210 -52.25 73.92 3.26
CA ALA A 210 -52.40 74.46 1.92
C ALA A 210 -51.66 75.81 1.78
N GLY A 211 -50.70 75.89 0.84
CA GLY A 211 -49.87 77.07 0.51
C GLY A 211 -48.60 77.21 1.28
N ARG A 212 -48.37 76.31 2.22
CA ARG A 212 -47.12 76.27 2.94
C ARG A 212 -46.10 75.51 2.12
N ILE A 213 -44.88 76.05 2.17
CA ILE A 213 -43.68 75.41 1.68
C ILE A 213 -43.00 74.81 2.91
N GLU A 214 -42.65 73.53 2.83
CA GLU A 214 -41.85 72.85 3.83
C GLU A 214 -40.52 72.38 3.24
N ARG A 215 -39.43 72.68 3.94
CA ARG A 215 -38.09 72.22 3.61
C ARG A 215 -37.92 70.79 4.08
N ILE A 216 -37.80 69.86 3.15
CA ILE A 216 -37.58 68.45 3.44
C ILE A 216 -36.08 68.15 3.43
N GLN A 217 -35.59 67.64 4.56
CA GLN A 217 -34.21 67.15 4.70
C GLN A 217 -34.12 65.71 4.24
N LEU A 218 -33.18 65.44 3.34
CA LEU A 218 -32.89 64.09 2.88
C LEU A 218 -32.13 63.30 3.95
N PRO A 219 -32.40 61.99 4.13
CA PRO A 219 -31.67 61.13 5.06
C PRO A 219 -30.14 61.15 4.89
N ILE A 220 -29.65 61.26 3.65
CA ILE A 220 -28.23 61.48 3.32
C ILE A 220 -28.13 62.51 2.17
N SER A 221 -26.99 63.20 2.06
CA SER A 221 -26.75 64.11 0.93
C SER A 221 -26.39 63.33 -0.34
N PHE A 222 -26.91 63.76 -1.49
CA PHE A 222 -26.39 63.39 -2.80
C PHE A 222 -25.02 64.08 -3.04
N SER A 223 -24.27 63.61 -4.03
CA SER A 223 -22.97 64.21 -4.39
C SER A 223 -23.12 65.60 -5.02
N ASN A 224 -24.28 65.88 -5.61
CA ASN A 224 -24.60 67.14 -6.29
C ASN A 224 -26.13 67.39 -6.28
N THR A 225 -26.58 68.46 -6.93
CA THR A 225 -28.00 68.87 -6.96
C THR A 225 -28.82 68.26 -8.09
N HIS A 226 -28.24 67.41 -8.96
CA HIS A 226 -28.93 66.75 -10.07
C HIS A 226 -29.65 65.47 -9.62
N TYR A 227 -30.61 65.60 -8.73
CA TYR A 227 -31.51 64.50 -8.34
C TYR A 227 -32.95 64.86 -8.68
N ALA A 228 -33.74 63.83 -9.01
CA ALA A 228 -35.16 63.98 -9.29
C ALA A 228 -35.96 63.62 -8.04
N VAL A 229 -36.99 64.42 -7.73
CA VAL A 229 -37.93 64.13 -6.65
C VAL A 229 -39.31 63.91 -7.24
N ASN A 230 -39.92 62.77 -6.92
CA ASN A 230 -41.31 62.49 -7.21
C ASN A 230 -42.09 62.48 -5.91
N ILE A 231 -43.28 63.07 -5.93
CA ILE A 231 -44.11 63.23 -4.75
C ILE A 231 -45.54 62.77 -5.02
N ASN A 232 -46.19 62.27 -3.97
CA ASN A 232 -47.57 61.86 -4.00
C ASN A 232 -48.25 62.31 -2.71
N SER A 233 -49.36 63.05 -2.82
CA SER A 233 -50.17 63.38 -1.64
C SER A 233 -50.74 62.11 -1.03
N ILE A 234 -50.65 61.98 0.29
CA ILE A 234 -51.25 60.89 1.05
C ILE A 234 -52.58 61.40 1.59
N GLN A 235 -53.68 61.02 0.94
CA GLN A 235 -55.01 61.40 1.39
C GLN A 235 -55.69 60.24 2.11
N SER A 236 -56.35 60.53 3.23
CA SER A 236 -57.15 59.54 3.98
C SER A 236 -58.62 59.52 3.56
N LYS A 237 -59.08 60.48 2.75
CA LYS A 237 -60.45 60.59 2.23
C LYS A 237 -60.42 61.09 0.78
N MET A 238 -61.16 60.46 -0.12
CA MET A 238 -61.40 60.95 -1.49
C MET A 238 -62.49 62.02 -1.45
N GLY A 239 -62.17 63.28 -1.75
CA GLY A 239 -63.18 64.33 -1.91
C GLY A 239 -63.70 64.40 -3.36
N PHE A 240 -64.99 64.72 -3.53
CA PHE A 240 -65.64 64.79 -4.85
C PHE A 240 -65.23 66.01 -5.69
N MET A 241 -64.58 67.02 -5.09
CA MET A 241 -64.05 68.20 -5.79
C MET A 241 -62.75 68.67 -5.10
N GLY A 242 -61.61 68.49 -5.76
CA GLY A 242 -60.29 68.94 -5.27
C GLY A 242 -59.21 67.86 -5.26
N ALA A 243 -57.97 68.25 -5.53
CA ALA A 243 -56.79 67.39 -5.42
C ALA A 243 -55.70 68.14 -4.64
N SER A 244 -54.96 67.46 -3.76
CA SER A 244 -53.75 68.04 -3.19
C SER A 244 -52.64 67.88 -4.21
N VAL A 245 -52.18 69.00 -4.76
CA VAL A 245 -51.13 69.04 -5.77
C VAL A 245 -49.88 69.60 -5.12
N GLY A 246 -48.78 68.85 -5.15
CA GLY A 246 -47.51 69.32 -4.64
C GLY A 246 -46.60 69.81 -5.76
N TYR A 247 -45.74 70.78 -5.47
CA TYR A 247 -44.62 71.16 -6.32
C TYR A 247 -43.32 71.01 -5.55
N VAL A 248 -42.28 70.50 -6.22
CA VAL A 248 -40.93 70.39 -5.66
C VAL A 248 -40.01 71.43 -6.27
N ASN A 249 -39.22 72.07 -5.42
CA ASN A 249 -38.08 72.87 -5.81
C ASN A 249 -36.82 72.31 -5.14
N VAL A 250 -35.87 71.79 -5.93
CA VAL A 250 -34.58 71.30 -5.41
C VAL A 250 -33.76 72.50 -4.94
N ILE A 251 -33.30 72.47 -3.68
CA ILE A 251 -32.57 73.58 -3.07
C ILE A 251 -31.06 73.32 -3.08
N ASP A 252 -30.66 72.18 -2.52
CA ASP A 252 -29.28 71.74 -2.44
C ASP A 252 -29.22 70.21 -2.47
N ASN A 253 -28.02 69.65 -2.38
CA ASN A 253 -27.79 68.20 -2.45
C ASN A 253 -28.33 67.42 -1.24
N SER A 254 -28.85 68.10 -0.21
CA SER A 254 -29.36 67.51 1.02
C SER A 254 -30.83 67.89 1.31
N SER A 255 -31.43 68.77 0.51
CA SER A 255 -32.77 69.24 0.77
C SER A 255 -33.53 69.77 -0.45
N PHE A 256 -34.85 69.66 -0.39
CA PHE A 256 -35.77 70.25 -1.35
C PHE A 256 -36.94 70.91 -0.63
N ASP A 257 -37.54 71.91 -1.25
CA ASP A 257 -38.78 72.54 -0.81
C ASP A 257 -39.98 71.85 -1.45
N LEU A 258 -40.99 71.53 -0.63
CA LEU A 258 -42.27 70.98 -1.08
C LEU A 258 -43.38 71.99 -0.75
N LEU A 259 -44.03 72.50 -1.80
CA LEU A 259 -45.22 73.34 -1.68
C LEU A 259 -46.48 72.47 -1.78
N ASN A 260 -47.38 72.57 -0.81
CA ASN A 260 -48.76 72.10 -0.99
C ASN A 260 -49.58 73.20 -1.70
N SER A 261 -50.01 72.99 -2.94
CA SER A 261 -50.61 74.03 -3.78
C SER A 261 -52.10 74.27 -3.52
N TRP A 262 -52.58 75.46 -3.89
CA TRP A 262 -53.97 75.95 -3.68
C TRP A 262 -54.92 75.57 -4.81
N VAL A 263 -54.70 74.45 -5.48
CA VAL A 263 -55.48 74.15 -6.69
C VAL A 263 -56.86 73.62 -6.30
N ASN A 264 -57.85 74.51 -6.34
CA ASN A 264 -59.31 74.26 -6.19
C ASN A 264 -59.80 73.72 -4.84
N ALA A 265 -58.94 73.25 -3.93
CA ALA A 265 -59.29 72.88 -2.56
C ALA A 265 -58.17 73.16 -1.55
N LYS A 266 -58.50 73.74 -0.38
CA LYS A 266 -57.56 74.03 0.72
C LYS A 266 -57.39 72.80 1.62
N TRP A 267 -56.74 71.76 1.11
CA TRP A 267 -56.54 70.53 1.89
C TRP A 267 -55.13 70.46 2.44
N ASP A 268 -55.04 70.32 3.76
CA ASP A 268 -53.78 70.05 4.43
C ASP A 268 -53.47 68.56 4.23
N SER A 269 -52.27 68.24 3.73
CA SER A 269 -51.95 66.87 3.32
C SER A 269 -50.49 66.51 3.61
N PRO A 270 -50.21 65.30 4.12
CA PRO A 270 -48.87 64.75 4.08
C PRO A 270 -48.54 64.26 2.67
N PHE A 271 -47.25 64.23 2.33
CA PHE A 271 -46.76 63.74 1.05
C PHE A 271 -45.79 62.58 1.26
N PHE A 272 -45.93 61.54 0.46
CA PHE A 272 -44.85 60.58 0.25
C PHE A 272 -43.95 61.16 -0.84
N TRP A 273 -42.64 61.00 -0.68
CA TRP A 273 -41.67 61.43 -1.66
C TRP A 273 -40.61 60.35 -1.88
N ILE A 274 -40.09 60.31 -3.11
CA ILE A 274 -38.92 59.52 -3.49
C ILE A 274 -37.97 60.42 -4.28
N ALA A 275 -36.70 60.43 -3.87
CA ALA A 275 -35.62 61.17 -4.51
C ALA A 275 -34.62 60.17 -5.11
N ILE A 276 -34.20 60.39 -6.35
CA ILE A 276 -33.26 59.53 -7.07
C ILE A 276 -32.12 60.38 -7.62
N GLY A 277 -30.90 60.04 -7.28
CA GLY A 277 -29.68 60.77 -7.65
C GLY A 277 -28.43 59.95 -7.37
N TYR A 278 -27.27 60.61 -7.28
CA TYR A 278 -25.98 59.99 -6.95
C TYR A 278 -25.09 60.94 -6.16
#